data_AF-X1HRU5-F1
#
_entry.id   AF-X1HRU5-F1
#
_cell.length_a   1.000
_cell.length_b   1.000
_cell.length_c   1.000
_cell.angle_alpha   90.00
_cell.angle_beta   90.00
_cell.angle_gamma   90.00
#
_symmetry.space_group_name_H-M   'P 1'
#
loop_
_entity.id
_entity.type
_entity.pdbx_description
1 polymer ?
#
loop_
_entity_poly.entity_id
_entity_poly.type
_entity_poly.pdbx_seq_one_letter_code
_entity_poly.pdbx_strand_id
1 'polypeptide(L)'
;MQTDHCGGCSNPVDSLVSGYRAEAAEDARGILVGYGTAAESFEDYVLEHPLIEGTIDDGHHLSYIESEVHSITWTGGTLTLKNDLVRYFNNNEATQSVDVEEVALVWYALAGGSYYVLFSRDKLGATVTVPVTGQLKVTYTIQLTYPA
;
A
#
# COMPACT_ATOMS: atom_id res chain seq x y z
N MET A 1 19.99 6.28 -5.61
CA MET A 1 19.91 6.92 -4.28
C MET A 1 19.41 8.33 -4.49
N GLN A 2 18.13 8.58 -4.20
CA GLN A 2 17.54 9.91 -4.30
C GLN A 2 17.96 10.69 -3.06
N THR A 3 18.90 11.62 -3.22
CA THR A 3 19.24 12.59 -2.17
C THR A 3 18.22 13.70 -2.24
N ASP A 4 17.25 13.66 -1.32
CA ASP A 4 16.26 14.72 -1.18
C ASP A 4 16.95 16.01 -0.70
N HIS A 5 16.61 17.13 -1.33
CA HIS A 5 17.30 18.43 -1.20
C HIS A 5 16.93 19.20 0.08
N CYS A 6 16.63 18.47 1.16
CA CYS A 6 16.26 19.02 2.45
C CYS A 6 17.50 18.98 3.34
N GLY A 7 18.30 20.05 3.30
CA GLY A 7 19.56 20.15 4.06
C GLY A 7 19.40 19.81 5.55
N GLY A 8 19.78 18.60 5.93
CA GLY A 8 20.19 18.28 7.30
C GLY A 8 19.49 17.15 8.05
N CYS A 9 18.50 16.45 7.51
CA CYS A 9 17.91 15.26 8.17
C CYS A 9 18.14 13.99 7.33
N SER A 10 19.09 13.16 7.76
CA SER A 10 19.47 11.89 7.10
C SER A 10 18.52 10.72 7.38
N ASN A 11 17.25 10.99 7.73
CA ASN A 11 16.22 9.97 7.70
C ASN A 11 15.50 10.12 6.36
N PRO A 12 15.55 9.13 5.46
CA PRO A 12 14.72 9.17 4.28
C PRO A 12 13.26 9.33 4.74
N VAL A 13 12.59 10.39 4.29
CA VAL A 13 11.15 10.61 4.54
C VAL A 13 10.29 9.44 4.06
N ASP A 14 10.84 8.62 3.17
CA ASP A 14 10.32 7.33 2.78
C ASP A 14 11.40 6.23 2.72
N SER A 15 11.22 5.18 3.51
CA SER A 15 12.12 4.05 3.74
C SER A 15 11.33 2.84 4.28
N LEU A 16 12.02 1.71 4.46
CA LEU A 16 11.44 0.56 5.16
C LEU A 16 11.17 0.79 6.64
N VAL A 17 11.58 1.93 7.23
CA VAL A 17 11.42 2.21 8.69
C VAL A 17 10.49 3.41 8.94
N SER A 18 10.19 4.22 7.92
CA SER A 18 9.28 5.36 7.98
C SER A 18 8.84 5.73 6.58
N GLY A 19 7.60 6.16 6.38
CA GLY A 19 7.05 6.55 5.08
C GLY A 19 5.96 5.62 4.58
N TYR A 20 5.89 5.49 3.26
CA TYR A 20 4.95 4.65 2.52
C TYR A 20 5.52 3.28 2.15
N ARG A 21 6.84 3.10 2.18
CA ARG A 21 7.44 1.77 2.00
C ARG A 21 7.30 0.94 3.28
N ALA A 22 6.86 -0.29 3.08
CA ALA A 22 6.72 -1.29 4.14
C ALA A 22 7.69 -2.45 3.90
N GLU A 23 8.27 -2.97 4.97
CA GLU A 23 9.08 -4.19 4.93
C GLU A 23 8.22 -5.44 4.70
N ALA A 24 8.86 -6.60 4.55
CA ALA A 24 8.13 -7.85 4.50
C ALA A 24 7.44 -8.11 5.85
N ALA A 25 6.28 -8.77 5.81
CA ALA A 25 5.46 -9.08 6.98
C ALA A 25 4.92 -7.86 7.78
N GLU A 26 4.88 -6.68 7.15
CA GLU A 26 4.33 -5.46 7.76
C GLU A 26 2.92 -5.16 7.22
N ASP A 27 1.88 -5.29 8.04
CA ASP A 27 0.47 -5.06 7.68
C ASP A 27 -0.15 -3.80 8.31
N ALA A 28 0.65 -2.94 8.97
CA ALA A 28 0.15 -1.68 9.53
C ALA A 28 0.41 -0.46 8.64
N ARG A 29 1.27 -0.56 7.61
CA ARG A 29 1.65 0.55 6.73
C ARG A 29 1.96 0.15 5.29
N GLY A 30 2.10 1.18 4.45
CA GLY A 30 2.32 1.07 3.02
C GLY A 30 1.06 0.70 2.27
N ILE A 31 1.18 -0.16 1.27
CA ILE A 31 0.00 -0.71 0.59
C ILE A 31 -0.57 -1.82 1.46
N LEU A 32 -1.84 -1.67 1.83
CA LEU A 32 -2.64 -2.66 2.55
C LEU A 32 -3.81 -3.12 1.68
N VAL A 33 -4.31 -4.33 1.94
CA VAL A 33 -5.46 -4.91 1.23
C VAL A 33 -6.47 -5.43 2.24
N GLY A 34 -7.75 -5.41 1.87
CA GLY A 34 -8.84 -5.81 2.75
C GLY A 34 -10.00 -6.44 2.00
N TYR A 35 -10.94 -7.01 2.76
CA TYR A 35 -12.16 -7.65 2.28
C TYR A 35 -13.43 -6.85 2.66
N GLY A 36 -13.27 -5.58 3.07
CA GLY A 36 -14.36 -4.68 3.40
C GLY A 36 -15.24 -4.32 2.20
N THR A 37 -16.54 -4.18 2.45
CA THR A 37 -17.58 -3.94 1.44
C THR A 37 -18.26 -2.58 1.58
N ALA A 38 -18.04 -1.88 2.70
CA ALA A 38 -18.60 -0.56 2.94
C ALA A 38 -18.15 0.44 1.88
N ALA A 39 -19.07 1.33 1.52
CA ALA A 39 -18.79 2.46 0.66
C ALA A 39 -17.70 3.35 1.26
N GLU A 40 -17.00 4.09 0.41
CA GLU A 40 -16.01 5.07 0.85
C GLU A 40 -16.67 6.20 1.66
N SER A 41 -16.01 6.59 2.75
CA SER A 41 -16.40 7.71 3.60
C SER A 41 -15.20 8.60 3.89
N PHE A 42 -15.43 9.91 3.98
CA PHE A 42 -14.39 10.86 4.45
C PHE A 42 -14.06 10.69 5.94
N GLU A 43 -14.88 9.94 6.67
CA GLU A 43 -14.65 9.62 8.08
C GLU A 43 -13.86 8.31 8.26
N ASP A 44 -13.54 7.61 7.16
CA ASP A 44 -12.72 6.40 7.23
C ASP A 44 -11.27 6.75 7.57
N TYR A 45 -10.72 6.02 8.54
CA TYR A 45 -9.33 6.17 8.98
C TYR A 45 -8.56 4.83 8.98
N VAL A 46 -9.23 3.73 8.59
CA VAL A 46 -8.68 2.38 8.40
C VAL A 46 -9.41 1.66 7.26
N LEU A 47 -8.87 0.53 6.79
CA LEU A 47 -9.65 -0.45 6.03
C LEU A 47 -10.78 -1.00 6.92
N GLU A 48 -11.97 -1.24 6.37
CA GLU A 48 -13.09 -1.80 7.15
C GLU A 48 -12.71 -3.18 7.70
N HIS A 49 -12.16 -4.02 6.82
CA HIS A 49 -11.71 -5.36 7.15
C HIS A 49 -10.35 -5.65 6.49
N PRO A 50 -9.23 -5.29 7.14
CA PRO A 50 -7.90 -5.58 6.62
C PRO A 50 -7.66 -7.09 6.54
N LEU A 51 -6.97 -7.53 5.49
CA LEU A 51 -6.40 -8.87 5.41
C LEU A 51 -5.11 -8.89 6.23
N ILE A 52 -4.99 -9.86 7.12
CA ILE A 52 -3.91 -9.90 8.11
C ILE A 52 -2.67 -10.55 7.47
N GLU A 53 -1.48 -10.11 7.88
CA GLU A 53 -0.25 -10.79 7.52
C GLU A 53 -0.25 -12.24 8.05
N GLY A 54 0.06 -13.19 7.17
CA GLY A 54 0.39 -14.53 7.62
C GLY A 54 -0.02 -15.62 6.65
N THR A 55 -0.33 -16.78 7.24
CA THR A 55 -0.58 -18.05 6.53
C THR A 55 -1.69 -18.89 7.19
N ILE A 56 -2.49 -18.29 8.07
CA ILE A 56 -3.62 -18.98 8.70
C ILE A 56 -4.66 -19.26 7.60
N ASP A 57 -5.13 -20.51 7.52
CA ASP A 57 -6.05 -20.99 6.46
C ASP A 57 -7.51 -20.71 6.84
N ASP A 58 -7.91 -19.43 6.81
CA ASP A 58 -9.25 -18.95 7.14
C ASP A 58 -9.88 -17.99 6.10
N GLY A 59 -9.23 -17.79 4.96
CA GLY A 59 -9.66 -16.91 3.87
C GLY A 59 -9.37 -15.43 4.09
N HIS A 60 -8.66 -15.08 5.17
CA HIS A 60 -8.44 -13.69 5.57
C HIS A 60 -6.96 -13.33 5.79
N HIS A 61 -6.03 -14.16 5.30
CA HIS A 61 -4.59 -13.92 5.43
C HIS A 61 -3.86 -13.89 4.09
N LEU A 62 -2.94 -12.95 3.95
CA LEU A 62 -1.97 -12.94 2.87
C LEU A 62 -0.58 -12.73 3.45
N SER A 63 0.46 -13.28 2.81
CA SER A 63 1.84 -12.96 3.19
C SER A 63 2.27 -11.68 2.45
N TYR A 64 2.59 -10.65 3.23
CA TYR A 64 2.91 -9.32 2.72
C TYR A 64 4.39 -9.24 2.34
N ILE A 65 4.69 -8.95 1.07
CA ILE A 65 6.06 -8.81 0.59
C ILE A 65 6.54 -7.37 0.78
N GLU A 66 7.85 -7.18 0.93
CA GLU A 66 8.46 -5.84 0.97
C GLU A 66 7.98 -4.99 -0.23
N SER A 67 7.68 -3.73 0.03
CA SER A 67 7.34 -2.77 -1.01
C SER A 67 8.53 -2.51 -1.93
N GLU A 68 8.31 -2.46 -3.24
CA GLU A 68 9.34 -2.02 -4.19
C GLU A 68 9.76 -0.56 -3.91
N VAL A 69 10.88 -0.14 -4.48
CA VAL A 69 11.28 1.27 -4.47
C VAL A 69 10.33 2.06 -5.36
N HIS A 70 9.99 3.28 -4.95
CA HIS A 70 9.19 4.20 -5.76
C HIS A 70 9.74 4.37 -7.18
N SER A 71 8.84 4.35 -8.16
CA SER A 71 9.15 4.65 -9.56
C SER A 71 8.53 6.00 -9.94
N ILE A 72 9.37 7.05 -9.89
CA ILE A 72 8.96 8.43 -10.18
C ILE A 72 9.31 8.77 -11.63
N THR A 73 8.34 9.27 -12.39
CA THR A 73 8.49 9.62 -13.80
C THR A 73 7.90 11.00 -14.11
N TRP A 74 8.62 11.78 -14.92
CA TRP A 74 8.18 13.07 -15.45
C TRP A 74 7.95 12.96 -16.96
N THR A 75 6.76 13.34 -17.40
CA THR A 75 6.39 13.38 -18.83
C THR A 75 6.23 14.84 -19.27
N GLY A 76 7.28 15.40 -19.88
CA GLY A 76 7.31 16.82 -20.26
C GLY A 76 6.25 17.22 -21.30
N GLY A 77 5.83 16.30 -22.17
CA GLY A 77 4.80 16.58 -23.18
C GLY A 77 3.40 16.83 -22.58
N THR A 78 3.10 16.21 -21.45
CA THR A 78 1.81 16.37 -20.73
C THR A 78 1.94 17.14 -19.43
N LEU A 79 3.15 17.59 -19.09
CA LEU A 79 3.49 18.20 -17.81
C LEU A 79 3.02 17.34 -16.62
N THR A 80 3.25 16.02 -16.69
CA THR A 80 2.74 15.08 -15.69
C THR A 80 3.88 14.48 -14.86
N LEU A 81 3.76 14.57 -13.54
CA LEU A 81 4.57 13.81 -12.59
C LEU A 81 3.77 12.61 -12.09
N LYS A 82 4.36 11.43 -12.13
CA LYS A 82 3.75 10.17 -11.69
C LYS A 82 4.70 9.45 -10.73
N ASN A 83 4.17 8.91 -9.64
CA ASN A 83 4.88 8.03 -8.71
C ASN A 83 4.11 6.72 -8.55
N ASP A 84 4.77 5.60 -8.85
CA ASP A 84 4.25 4.26 -8.60
C ASP A 84 4.93 3.64 -7.36
N LEU A 85 4.11 3.12 -6.45
CA LEU A 85 4.52 2.21 -5.39
C LEU A 85 3.95 0.82 -5.67
N VAL A 86 4.76 -0.23 -5.54
CA VAL A 86 4.33 -1.61 -5.81
C VAL A 86 4.52 -2.45 -4.57
N ARG A 87 3.55 -3.33 -4.32
CA ARG A 87 3.65 -4.39 -3.31
C ARG A 87 3.00 -5.67 -3.79
N TYR A 88 3.55 -6.80 -3.38
CA TYR A 88 3.02 -8.13 -3.67
C TYR A 88 2.47 -8.77 -2.41
N PHE A 89 1.44 -9.60 -2.60
CA PHE A 89 0.77 -10.34 -1.53
C PHE A 89 0.58 -11.77 -2.01
N ASN A 90 1.07 -12.74 -1.24
CA ASN A 90 0.99 -14.15 -1.60
C ASN A 90 -0.11 -14.81 -0.79
N ASN A 91 -1.01 -15.52 -1.46
CA ASN A 91 -1.90 -16.44 -0.79
C ASN A 91 -1.16 -17.75 -0.53
N ASN A 92 -0.68 -17.88 0.70
CA ASN A 92 -0.01 -19.08 1.20
C ASN A 92 -0.92 -19.94 2.08
N GLU A 93 -2.23 -19.66 2.08
CA GLU A 93 -3.21 -20.52 2.72
C GLU A 93 -3.26 -21.89 2.01
N ALA A 94 -3.62 -22.94 2.75
CA ALA A 94 -3.53 -24.30 2.25
C ALA A 94 -4.72 -24.67 1.37
N THR A 95 -5.91 -24.10 1.63
CA THR A 95 -7.16 -24.52 1.01
C THR A 95 -8.04 -23.36 0.55
N GLN A 96 -7.93 -22.18 1.15
CA GLN A 96 -8.80 -21.05 0.81
C GLN A 96 -8.20 -20.13 -0.25
N SER A 97 -9.04 -19.68 -1.18
CA SER A 97 -8.78 -18.44 -1.89
C SER A 97 -9.09 -17.24 -1.01
N VAL A 98 -8.42 -16.12 -1.24
CA VAL A 98 -8.64 -14.89 -0.49
C VAL A 98 -9.25 -13.84 -1.40
N ASP A 99 -10.40 -13.30 -0.99
CA ASP A 99 -11.08 -12.24 -1.71
C ASP A 99 -10.60 -10.86 -1.25
N VAL A 100 -10.23 -10.03 -2.21
CA VAL A 100 -9.79 -8.64 -1.98
C VAL A 100 -10.82 -7.69 -2.57
N GLU A 101 -11.23 -6.73 -1.76
CA GLU A 101 -12.38 -5.85 -2.01
C GLU A 101 -12.06 -4.37 -1.76
N GLU A 102 -10.97 -4.09 -1.06
CA GLU A 102 -10.48 -2.74 -0.78
C GLU A 102 -8.94 -2.72 -0.71
N VAL A 103 -8.37 -1.55 -1.00
CA VAL A 103 -6.93 -1.29 -0.95
C VAL A 103 -6.72 0.04 -0.25
N ALA A 104 -5.64 0.18 0.51
CA ALA A 104 -5.26 1.44 1.14
C ALA A 104 -3.79 1.76 0.94
N LEU A 105 -3.50 3.06 0.96
CA LEU A 105 -2.16 3.58 1.16
C LEU A 105 -2.08 4.21 2.56
N VAL A 106 -1.22 3.66 3.41
CA VAL A 106 -1.02 4.10 4.79
C VAL A 106 0.40 4.60 4.99
N TRP A 107 0.53 5.84 5.46
CA TRP A 107 1.81 6.46 5.79
C TRP A 107 2.18 6.18 7.25
N TYR A 108 3.46 5.91 7.51
CA TYR A 108 4.00 5.79 8.85
C TYR A 108 5.03 6.87 9.16
N ALA A 109 4.95 7.47 10.35
CA ALA A 109 5.95 8.43 10.81
C ALA A 109 6.25 8.35 12.30
N LEU A 110 7.48 8.78 12.60
CA LEU A 110 8.00 8.97 13.94
C LEU A 110 8.07 10.47 14.26
N ALA A 111 7.12 10.97 15.04
CA ALA A 111 7.02 12.40 15.41
C ALA A 111 6.73 12.58 16.90
N GLY A 112 7.67 12.17 17.77
CA GLY A 112 7.43 12.08 19.22
C GLY A 112 6.53 10.90 19.62
N GLY A 113 6.21 10.04 18.66
CA GLY A 113 5.37 8.84 18.76
C GLY A 113 5.25 8.17 17.39
N SER A 114 4.65 6.98 17.36
CA SER A 114 4.32 6.24 16.13
C SER A 114 2.96 6.67 15.61
N TYR A 115 2.90 7.13 14.36
CA TYR A 115 1.67 7.56 13.70
C TYR A 115 1.46 6.79 12.41
N TYR A 116 0.27 6.22 12.26
CA TYR A 116 -0.21 5.59 11.04
C TYR A 116 -1.36 6.45 10.51
N VAL A 117 -1.21 6.91 9.28
CA VAL A 117 -2.18 7.81 8.65
C VAL A 117 -2.67 7.16 7.37
N LEU A 118 -3.97 6.87 7.31
CA LEU A 118 -4.61 6.48 6.07
C LEU A 118 -4.57 7.69 5.12
N PHE A 119 -3.78 7.56 4.05
CA PHE A 119 -3.67 8.60 3.03
C PHE A 119 -4.82 8.49 2.02
N SER A 120 -5.16 7.26 1.67
CA SER A 120 -6.26 6.94 0.78
C SER A 120 -6.73 5.50 0.99
N ARG A 121 -8.03 5.29 0.80
CA ARG A 121 -8.70 3.98 0.77
C ARG A 121 -9.50 3.95 -0.53
N ASP A 122 -9.34 2.87 -1.27
CA ASP A 122 -10.08 2.63 -2.51
C ASP A 122 -10.97 1.39 -2.32
N LYS A 123 -12.26 1.56 -2.54
CA LYS A 123 -13.18 0.43 -2.69
C LYS A 123 -13.05 -0.14 -4.10
N LEU A 124 -12.72 -1.42 -4.23
CA LEU A 124 -12.62 -2.06 -5.54
C LEU A 124 -14.01 -2.22 -6.16
N GLY A 125 -14.13 -1.90 -7.46
CA GLY A 125 -15.39 -2.03 -8.20
C GLY A 125 -15.84 -3.48 -8.43
N ALA A 126 -14.96 -4.45 -8.18
CA ALA A 126 -15.25 -5.88 -8.19
C ALA A 126 -14.26 -6.62 -7.27
N THR A 127 -14.72 -7.74 -6.71
CA THR A 127 -13.89 -8.65 -5.91
C THR A 127 -12.74 -9.20 -6.75
N VAL A 128 -11.53 -9.16 -6.20
CA VAL A 128 -10.33 -9.78 -6.76
C VAL A 128 -10.00 -11.01 -5.92
N THR A 129 -10.27 -12.19 -6.47
CA THR A 129 -9.95 -13.46 -5.81
C THR A 129 -8.51 -13.87 -6.07
N VAL A 130 -7.71 -14.00 -5.01
CA VAL A 130 -6.35 -14.54 -5.04
C VAL A 130 -6.43 -16.04 -4.78
N PRO A 131 -6.21 -16.91 -5.78
CA PRO A 131 -6.30 -18.35 -5.59
C PRO A 131 -5.20 -18.84 -4.64
N VAL A 132 -5.38 -20.04 -4.07
CA VAL A 132 -4.34 -20.75 -3.30
C VAL A 132 -3.03 -20.78 -4.10
N THR A 133 -1.90 -20.48 -3.46
CA THR A 133 -0.57 -20.30 -4.08
C THR A 133 -0.47 -19.17 -5.11
N GLY A 134 -1.53 -18.38 -5.26
CA GLY A 134 -1.59 -17.21 -6.11
C GLY A 134 -0.89 -16.00 -5.50
N GLN A 135 -0.65 -15.00 -6.34
CA GLN A 135 -0.06 -13.74 -5.94
C GLN A 135 -0.89 -12.59 -6.48
N LEU A 136 -1.16 -11.61 -5.60
CA LEU A 136 -1.68 -10.31 -5.98
C LEU A 136 -0.53 -9.32 -6.08
N LYS A 137 -0.47 -8.60 -7.20
CA LYS A 137 0.36 -7.40 -7.35
C LYS A 137 -0.54 -6.19 -7.26
N VAL A 138 -0.26 -5.29 -6.32
CA VAL A 138 -0.90 -3.98 -6.24
C VAL A 138 0.11 -2.92 -6.66
N THR A 139 -0.32 -2.03 -7.56
CA THR A 139 0.42 -0.82 -7.93
C THR A 139 -0.42 0.37 -7.54
N TYR A 140 0.07 1.17 -6.60
CA TYR A 140 -0.57 2.40 -6.15
C TYR A 140 0.08 3.58 -6.86
N THR A 141 -0.69 4.30 -7.68
CA THR A 141 -0.19 5.39 -8.51
C THR A 141 -0.71 6.73 -7.99
N ILE A 142 0.19 7.64 -7.65
CA ILE A 142 -0.14 9.06 -7.43
C ILE A 142 0.35 9.85 -8.65
N GLN A 143 -0.55 10.61 -9.28
CA GLN A 143 -0.24 11.39 -10.47
C GLN A 143 -0.76 12.82 -10.36
N LEU A 144 0.09 13.78 -10.73
CA LEU A 144 -0.26 15.20 -10.80
C LEU A 144 0.07 15.74 -12.18
N THR A 145 -0.88 16.47 -12.77
CA THR A 145 -0.67 17.24 -14.00
C THR A 145 -0.51 18.71 -13.66
N TYR A 146 0.55 19.34 -14.15
CA TYR A 146 0.87 20.72 -13.86
C TYR A 146 0.26 21.66 -14.91
N PRO A 147 -0.13 22.88 -14.52
CA PRO A 147 -0.51 23.91 -15.48
C PRO A 147 0.70 24.31 -16.34
N ALA A 148 0.39 24.80 -17.55
CA ALA A 148 1.37 25.36 -18.47
C ALA A 148 1.94 26.70 -17.99
#